data_AF-A0A956N3P8-F1
#
_entry.id   AF-A0A956N3P8-F1
#
_cell.length_a   1.000
_cell.length_b   1.000
_cell.length_c   1.000
_cell.angle_alpha   90.00
_cell.angle_beta   90.00
_cell.angle_gamma   90.00
#
_symmetry.space_group_name_H-M   'P 1'
#
loop_
_entity.id
_entity.type
_entity.pdbx_description
1 polymer ?
#
loop_
_entity_poly.entity_id
_entity_poly.type
_entity_poly.pdbx_seq_one_letter_code
_entity_poly.pdbx_strand_id
1 'polypeptide(L)'
;MKRLLVPAAVPAVLASVLFGAAATSAAPAPRRELGPEPLNVVESFDQRLVVKFRDDVRARSAADGTLVSAAERDLSPVIAAVGPSARFRPLIGLPESTLSALEGRAEARSGRAQPDLAGMLVVEVPGANKE
;
A
#
# COMPACT_ATOMS: atom_id res chain seq x y z
N MET A 1 86.26 -9.28 -19.37
CA MET A 1 86.24 -9.89 -18.03
C MET A 1 84.85 -10.51 -17.84
N LYS A 2 84.68 -11.80 -18.18
CA LYS A 2 84.60 -12.98 -17.27
C LYS A 2 83.44 -12.91 -16.25
N ARG A 3 82.40 -13.73 -16.52
CA ARG A 3 81.56 -14.64 -15.67
C ARG A 3 81.07 -14.12 -14.29
N LEU A 4 79.94 -14.49 -13.69
CA LEU A 4 79.18 -15.75 -13.54
C LEU A 4 77.81 -15.36 -12.91
N LEU A 5 76.64 -15.80 -13.42
CA LEU A 5 75.76 -16.85 -12.84
C LEU A 5 75.86 -16.98 -11.29
N VAL A 6 74.82 -16.78 -10.48
CA VAL A 6 73.65 -17.67 -10.24
C VAL A 6 72.67 -16.94 -9.28
N PRO A 7 71.35 -17.14 -9.39
CA PRO A 7 70.33 -16.61 -8.48
C PRO A 7 70.17 -17.48 -7.22
N ALA A 8 69.91 -16.86 -6.06
CA ALA A 8 69.52 -17.57 -4.84
C ALA A 8 68.12 -17.11 -4.41
N ALA A 9 67.23 -18.09 -4.36
CA ALA A 9 65.85 -18.00 -3.92
C ALA A 9 65.73 -17.50 -2.48
N VAL A 10 64.69 -16.71 -2.21
CA VAL A 10 64.23 -16.35 -0.87
C VAL A 10 62.70 -16.46 -0.87
N PRO A 11 62.08 -17.02 0.19
CA PRO A 11 61.00 -17.98 0.05
C PRO A 11 59.61 -17.37 -0.08
N ALA A 12 58.71 -18.20 -0.61
CA ALA A 12 57.28 -18.02 -0.63
C ALA A 12 56.74 -17.67 0.78
N VAL A 13 56.20 -16.47 0.92
CA VAL A 13 55.41 -16.09 2.10
C VAL A 13 53.98 -16.61 1.88
N LEU A 14 53.57 -17.46 2.81
CA LEU A 14 52.26 -18.09 2.88
C LEU A 14 51.12 -17.06 2.85
N ALA A 15 50.07 -17.46 2.14
CA ALA A 15 48.76 -16.84 2.11
C ALA A 15 48.14 -16.71 3.51
N SER A 16 47.36 -15.65 3.71
CA SER A 16 46.27 -15.62 4.67
C SER A 16 45.10 -14.88 4.03
N VAL A 17 44.30 -15.65 3.29
CA VAL A 17 42.97 -15.24 2.88
C VAL A 17 42.13 -15.21 4.16
N LEU A 18 41.79 -14.00 4.62
CA LEU A 18 40.78 -13.82 5.65
C LEU A 18 39.44 -14.21 5.03
N PHE A 19 39.01 -15.44 5.32
CA PHE A 19 37.64 -15.89 5.09
C PHE A 19 36.71 -15.00 5.91
N GLY A 20 36.00 -14.12 5.22
CA GLY A 20 34.79 -13.51 5.75
C GLY A 20 33.80 -14.63 6.04
N ALA A 21 33.47 -14.82 7.32
CA ALA A 21 32.41 -15.72 7.73
C ALA A 21 31.10 -15.26 7.08
N ALA A 22 30.62 -16.00 6.08
CA ALA A 22 29.27 -15.84 5.59
C ALA A 22 28.32 -16.20 6.73
N ALA A 23 27.74 -15.17 7.36
CA ALA A 23 26.62 -15.35 8.27
C ALA A 23 25.46 -15.94 7.45
N THR A 24 25.29 -17.25 7.53
CA THR A 24 24.11 -17.92 7.00
C THR A 24 22.92 -17.42 7.81
N SER A 25 22.06 -16.62 7.19
CA SER A 25 20.77 -16.26 7.76
C SER A 25 19.92 -17.53 7.78
N ALA A 26 19.99 -18.29 8.86
CA ALA A 26 19.11 -19.42 9.07
C ALA A 26 17.66 -18.89 9.05
N ALA A 27 16.89 -19.33 8.06
CA ALA A 27 15.47 -19.02 8.00
C ALA A 27 14.80 -19.48 9.30
N PRO A 28 13.94 -18.66 9.93
CA PRO A 28 13.26 -19.06 11.16
C PRO A 28 12.42 -20.31 10.88
N ALA A 29 12.66 -21.36 11.67
CA ALA A 29 11.88 -22.60 11.55
C ALA A 29 10.41 -22.33 11.92
N PRO A 30 9.44 -22.91 11.18
CA PRO A 30 8.02 -22.76 11.49
C PRO A 30 7.72 -23.35 12.86
N ARG A 31 7.03 -22.59 13.72
CA ARG A 31 6.77 -22.97 15.12
C ARG A 31 5.80 -24.15 15.25
N ARG A 32 4.94 -24.39 14.25
CA ARG A 32 3.93 -25.45 14.19
C ARG A 32 3.30 -25.53 12.79
N GLU A 33 3.05 -26.73 12.29
CA GLU A 33 2.23 -26.94 11.08
C GLU A 33 0.76 -26.64 11.40
N LEU A 34 0.13 -25.78 10.58
CA LEU A 34 -1.30 -25.53 10.65
C LEU A 34 -2.01 -26.58 9.79
N GLY A 35 -2.85 -27.42 10.41
CA GLY A 35 -3.76 -28.29 9.68
C GLY A 35 -4.83 -27.45 8.95
N PRO A 36 -5.48 -28.01 7.91
CA PRO A 36 -6.58 -27.34 7.24
C PRO A 36 -7.77 -27.21 8.20
N GLU A 37 -7.97 -26.04 8.77
CA GLU A 37 -9.18 -25.72 9.52
C GLU A 37 -10.36 -25.71 8.51
N PRO A 38 -11.51 -26.34 8.83
CA PRO A 38 -12.68 -26.23 7.98
C PRO A 38 -13.14 -24.78 7.93
N LEU A 39 -13.03 -24.16 6.75
CA LEU A 39 -13.61 -22.85 6.47
C LEU A 39 -15.13 -23.01 6.44
N ASN A 40 -15.81 -22.70 7.54
CA ASN A 40 -17.25 -22.49 7.52
C ASN A 40 -17.54 -21.19 6.74
N VAL A 41 -17.67 -21.32 5.42
CA VAL A 41 -18.09 -20.21 4.56
C VAL A 41 -19.61 -20.10 4.65
N VAL A 42 -20.09 -19.27 5.57
CA VAL A 42 -21.46 -18.75 5.48
C VAL A 42 -21.41 -17.66 4.41
N GLU A 43 -21.89 -17.97 3.20
CA GLU A 43 -21.93 -17.01 2.08
C GLU A 43 -23.02 -15.96 2.30
N SER A 44 -22.75 -15.00 3.18
CA SER A 44 -23.41 -13.70 3.17
C SER A 44 -22.44 -12.69 2.56
N PHE A 45 -22.76 -12.19 1.37
CA PHE A 45 -21.99 -11.12 0.75
C PHE A 45 -22.61 -9.79 1.13
N ASP A 46 -21.94 -9.03 2.00
CA ASP A 46 -22.24 -7.62 2.19
C ASP A 46 -21.95 -6.87 0.88
N GLN A 47 -23.01 -6.55 0.13
CA GLN A 47 -22.91 -5.78 -1.10
C GLN A 47 -22.81 -4.30 -0.76
N ARG A 48 -21.79 -3.63 -1.30
CA ARG A 48 -21.64 -2.18 -1.18
C ARG A 48 -21.16 -1.56 -2.48
N LEU A 49 -21.70 -0.40 -2.81
CA LEU A 49 -21.20 0.41 -3.91
C LEU A 49 -20.10 1.35 -3.38
N VAL A 50 -18.90 1.24 -3.96
CA VAL A 50 -17.76 2.10 -3.65
C VAL A 50 -17.38 2.86 -4.91
N VAL A 51 -17.17 4.17 -4.77
CA VAL A 51 -16.71 5.04 -5.84
C VAL A 51 -15.33 5.59 -5.46
N LYS A 52 -14.38 5.45 -6.39
CA LYS A 52 -13.09 6.13 -6.33
C LYS A 52 -13.10 7.27 -7.33
N PHE A 53 -13.03 8.49 -6.85
CA PHE A 53 -12.93 9.67 -7.71
C PHE A 53 -11.49 9.83 -8.20
N ARG A 54 -11.34 10.55 -9.31
CA ARG A 54 -10.01 11.03 -9.73
C ARG A 54 -9.50 12.06 -8.73
N ASP A 55 -8.19 12.06 -8.49
CA ASP A 55 -7.57 12.89 -7.46
C ASP A 55 -7.75 14.40 -7.73
N ASP A 56 -7.84 14.80 -9.00
CA ASP A 56 -8.07 16.19 -9.42
C ASP A 56 -9.49 16.71 -9.13
N VAL A 57 -10.43 15.82 -8.80
CA VAL A 57 -11.79 16.16 -8.41
C VAL A 57 -11.87 16.53 -6.93
N ARG A 58 -10.97 16.00 -6.08
CA ARG A 58 -11.00 16.22 -4.62
C ARG A 58 -12.41 16.05 -4.03
N ALA A 59 -13.09 14.97 -4.43
CA ALA A 59 -14.44 14.68 -3.96
C ALA A 59 -14.42 14.29 -2.48
N ARG A 60 -15.36 14.80 -1.70
CA ARG A 60 -15.54 14.56 -0.26
C ARG A 60 -17.01 14.35 0.05
N SER A 61 -17.26 13.62 1.13
CA SER A 61 -18.57 13.63 1.77
C SER A 61 -18.63 14.80 2.76
N ALA A 62 -19.69 15.60 2.69
CA ALA A 62 -20.04 16.53 3.76
C ALA A 62 -20.65 15.77 4.95
N ALA A 63 -20.83 16.48 6.08
CA ALA A 63 -21.34 15.89 7.32
C ALA A 63 -22.78 15.37 7.20
N ASP A 64 -23.58 15.94 6.28
CA ASP A 64 -24.94 15.51 5.98
C ASP A 64 -25.02 14.37 4.95
N GLY A 65 -23.85 13.84 4.54
CA GLY A 65 -23.73 12.79 3.53
C GLY A 65 -23.88 13.27 2.08
N THR A 66 -23.91 14.58 1.83
CA THR A 66 -23.88 15.12 0.46
C THR A 66 -22.48 15.03 -0.15
N LEU A 67 -22.41 14.92 -1.48
CA LEU A 67 -21.16 14.88 -2.22
C LEU A 67 -20.72 16.30 -2.58
N VAL A 68 -19.51 16.67 -2.20
CA VAL A 68 -18.90 17.98 -2.52
C VAL A 68 -17.53 17.79 -3.16
N SER A 69 -17.07 18.79 -3.91
CA SER A 69 -15.72 18.81 -4.49
C SER A 69 -14.96 19.98 -3.91
N ALA A 70 -13.84 19.72 -3.23
CA ALA A 70 -12.94 20.78 -2.75
C ALA A 70 -12.20 21.49 -3.90
N ALA A 71 -12.24 20.93 -5.11
CA ALA A 71 -11.73 21.52 -6.33
C ALA A 71 -12.84 22.16 -7.20
N GLU A 72 -14.03 22.38 -6.62
CA GLU A 72 -15.18 23.03 -7.27
C GLU A 72 -15.60 22.38 -8.61
N ARG A 73 -15.40 21.07 -8.75
CA ARG A 73 -15.86 20.32 -9.92
C ARG A 73 -17.36 20.06 -9.88
N ASP A 74 -17.99 20.05 -11.05
CA ASP A 74 -19.38 19.63 -11.18
C ASP A 74 -19.51 18.13 -10.92
N LEU A 75 -20.35 17.79 -9.93
CA LEU A 75 -20.63 16.43 -9.49
C LEU A 75 -22.07 16.00 -9.81
N SER A 76 -22.85 16.86 -10.46
CA SER A 76 -24.24 16.60 -10.84
C SER A 76 -24.39 15.31 -11.67
N PRO A 77 -23.49 14.96 -12.62
CA PRO A 77 -23.59 13.71 -13.36
C PRO A 77 -23.49 12.46 -12.46
N VAL A 78 -22.68 12.52 -11.40
CA VAL A 78 -22.51 11.41 -10.46
C VAL A 78 -23.77 11.25 -9.63
N ILE A 79 -24.31 12.35 -9.11
CA ILE A 79 -25.57 12.37 -8.35
C ILE A 79 -26.72 11.83 -9.20
N ALA A 80 -26.79 12.21 -10.48
CA ALA A 80 -27.79 11.70 -11.42
C ALA A 80 -27.67 10.20 -11.65
N ALA A 81 -26.45 9.65 -11.67
CA ALA A 81 -26.21 8.22 -11.88
C ALA A 81 -26.59 7.36 -10.66
N VAL A 82 -26.38 7.85 -9.43
CA VAL A 82 -26.69 7.09 -8.20
C VAL A 82 -28.08 7.41 -7.62
N GLY A 83 -28.69 8.51 -8.06
CA GLY A 83 -29.99 9.00 -7.59
C GLY A 83 -29.86 10.11 -6.54
N PRO A 84 -30.81 11.08 -6.53
CA PRO A 84 -30.73 12.28 -5.68
C PRO A 84 -30.90 11.99 -4.17
N SER A 85 -31.45 10.83 -3.81
CA SER A 85 -31.58 10.36 -2.44
C SER A 85 -30.33 9.66 -1.92
N ALA A 86 -29.34 9.38 -2.78
CA ALA A 86 -28.10 8.75 -2.36
C ALA A 86 -27.33 9.64 -1.36
N ARG A 87 -26.64 8.98 -0.45
CA ARG A 87 -25.70 9.59 0.49
C ARG A 87 -24.33 8.98 0.30
N PHE A 88 -23.33 9.74 0.70
CA PHE A 88 -21.95 9.36 0.62
C PHE A 88 -21.36 9.32 2.01
N ARG A 89 -20.38 8.44 2.21
CA ARG A 89 -19.53 8.47 3.40
C ARG A 89 -18.12 8.05 3.05
N PRO A 90 -17.11 8.48 3.82
CA PRO A 90 -15.73 8.02 3.62
C PRO A 90 -15.64 6.50 3.67
N LEU A 91 -14.92 5.91 2.72
CA LEU A 91 -14.56 4.49 2.77
C LEU A 91 -13.58 4.23 3.91
N ILE A 92 -12.60 5.13 4.07
CA ILE A 92 -11.60 5.07 5.13
C ILE A 92 -12.03 6.04 6.22
N GLY A 93 -12.44 5.52 7.37
CA GLY A 93 -12.96 6.30 8.50
C GLY A 93 -11.92 7.10 9.29
N LEU A 94 -10.82 7.50 8.65
CA LEU A 94 -9.79 8.34 9.27
C LEU A 94 -10.03 9.82 8.89
N PRO A 95 -9.65 10.78 9.75
CA PRO A 95 -9.67 12.19 9.39
C PRO A 95 -8.85 12.49 8.13
N GLU A 96 -9.30 13.45 7.33
CA GLU A 96 -8.60 13.84 6.09
C GLU A 96 -7.15 14.28 6.35
N SER A 97 -6.90 14.99 7.45
CA SER A 97 -5.54 15.38 7.85
C SER A 97 -4.63 14.17 8.11
N THR A 98 -5.17 13.10 8.69
CA THR A 98 -4.45 11.84 8.92
C THR A 98 -4.16 11.13 7.60
N LEU A 99 -5.12 11.12 6.67
CA LEU A 99 -4.94 10.53 5.34
C LEU A 99 -3.88 11.30 4.54
N SER A 100 -3.95 12.63 4.53
CA SER A 100 -2.94 13.49 3.88
C SER A 100 -1.55 13.28 4.46
N ALA A 101 -1.42 13.13 5.79
CA ALA A 101 -0.14 12.82 6.43
C ALA A 101 0.38 11.42 6.05
N LEU A 102 -0.50 10.43 5.89
CA LEU A 102 -0.14 9.09 5.41
C LEU A 102 0.36 9.13 3.97
N GLU A 103 -0.36 9.83 3.10
CA GLU A 103 -0.02 10.06 1.69
C GLU A 103 1.34 10.75 1.57
N GLY A 104 1.57 11.85 2.29
CA GLY A 104 2.84 12.58 2.27
C GLY A 104 4.02 11.73 2.74
N ARG A 105 3.85 10.89 3.77
CA ARG A 105 4.90 9.95 4.21
C ARG A 105 5.18 8.87 3.17
N ALA A 106 4.15 8.35 2.52
CA ALA A 106 4.29 7.33 1.49
C ALA A 106 4.93 7.91 0.21
N GLU A 107 4.60 9.14 -0.16
CA GLU A 107 5.27 9.87 -1.24
C GLU A 107 6.75 10.10 -0.93
N ALA A 108 7.08 10.63 0.25
CA ALA A 108 8.47 10.87 0.65
C ALA A 108 9.32 9.58 0.63
N ARG A 109 8.71 8.43 0.96
CA ARG A 109 9.40 7.13 0.91
C ARG A 109 9.53 6.57 -0.51
N SER A 110 8.50 6.72 -1.33
CA SER A 110 8.42 6.07 -2.65
C SER A 110 8.94 6.94 -3.80
N GLY A 111 9.06 8.25 -3.59
CA GLY A 111 9.34 9.25 -4.62
C GLY A 111 8.21 9.42 -5.63
N ARG A 112 6.99 8.93 -5.32
CA ARG A 112 5.82 8.97 -6.21
C ARG A 112 4.65 9.62 -5.51
N ALA A 113 3.92 10.48 -6.23
CA ALA A 113 2.65 11.03 -5.76
C ALA A 113 1.68 9.91 -5.37
N GLN A 114 1.01 10.07 -4.23
CA GLN A 114 0.04 9.11 -3.73
C GLN A 114 -1.37 9.45 -4.22
N PRO A 115 -2.23 8.44 -4.41
CA PRO A 115 -3.64 8.67 -4.75
C PRO A 115 -4.38 9.34 -3.59
N ASP A 116 -5.42 10.11 -3.90
CA ASP A 116 -6.28 10.77 -2.91
C ASP A 116 -7.17 9.75 -2.20
N LEU A 117 -6.76 9.32 -1.01
CA LEU A 117 -7.46 8.31 -0.23
C LEU A 117 -8.82 8.81 0.28
N ALA A 118 -8.93 10.11 0.54
CA ALA A 118 -10.18 10.74 0.96
C ALA A 118 -11.21 10.83 -0.19
N GLY A 119 -10.75 10.66 -1.44
CA GLY A 119 -11.60 10.55 -2.65
C GLY A 119 -12.23 9.17 -2.85
N MET A 120 -12.11 8.25 -1.89
CA MET A 120 -12.77 6.95 -1.92
C MET A 120 -13.99 6.96 -1.01
N LEU A 121 -15.18 6.83 -1.59
CA LEU A 121 -16.46 6.97 -0.87
C LEU A 121 -17.33 5.72 -1.04
N VAL A 122 -18.09 5.39 -0.01
CA VAL A 122 -19.20 4.44 -0.08
C VAL A 122 -20.46 5.22 -0.47
N VAL A 123 -21.25 4.64 -1.37
CA VAL A 123 -22.56 5.16 -1.76
C VAL A 123 -23.63 4.40 -1.00
N GLU A 124 -24.48 5.12 -0.29
CA GLU A 124 -25.60 4.61 0.46
C GLU A 124 -26.89 5.02 -0.24
N VAL A 125 -27.61 4.04 -0.78
CA VAL A 125 -28.88 4.25 -1.47
C VAL A 125 -30.00 3.75 -0.56
N PRO A 126 -30.95 4.61 -0.14
CA PRO A 126 -32.09 4.19 0.66
C PRO A 126 -32.85 3.03 0.00
N GLY A 127 -33.13 1.97 0.76
CA GLY A 127 -33.85 0.78 0.29
C GLY A 127 -33.03 -0.23 -0.52
N ALA A 128 -31.74 0.02 -0.76
CA ALA A 128 -30.84 -0.94 -1.42
C ALA A 128 -30.30 -2.01 -0.47
N ASN A 129 -30.26 -1.73 0.84
CA ASN A 129 -29.89 -2.71 1.85
C ASN A 129 -31.17 -3.46 2.27
N LYS A 130 -31.22 -4.77 2.01
CA LYS A 130 -32.22 -5.64 2.66
C LYS A 130 -31.73 -5.90 4.09
N GLU A 131 -32.53 -5.49 5.08
CA GLU A 131 -32.45 -6.02 6.44
C GLU A 131 -32.75 -7.52 6.47
#